data_AF-A0A1L3ZV77-F1
#
_entry.id   AF-A0A1L3ZV77-F1
#
_cell.length_a   1.000
_cell.length_b   1.000
_cell.length_c   1.000
_cell.angle_alpha   90.00
_cell.angle_beta   90.00
_cell.angle_gamma   90.00
#
_symmetry.space_group_name_H-M   'P 1'
#
loop_
_entity.id
_entity.type
_entity.pdbx_description
1 polymer ?
#
loop_
_entity_poly.entity_id
_entity_poly.type
_entity_poly.pdbx_seq_one_letter_code
_entity_poly.pdbx_strand_id
1 'polypeptide(L)'
;MAQLAGAAAIGGTLLDAGGTILSSRAQAKDLKRQAGQLDDQAGDTRASSQRAAREERRQARLASSRGLAVAAASGGGASDPTVVNMMADLEGEGEYRALSAMYEGETQARQYEAEAQARRKEAKNVKRAGLFKAGSTILSGASKAFA
;
A
#
# COMPACT_ATOMS: atom_id res chain seq x y z
N MET A 1 27.05 -42.49 -31.99
CA MET A 1 27.22 -41.07 -31.62
C MET A 1 25.91 -40.30 -31.42
N ALA A 2 24.74 -40.73 -31.94
CA ALA A 2 23.46 -40.00 -31.79
C ALA A 2 22.82 -40.05 -30.39
N GLN A 3 23.09 -41.09 -29.57
CA GLN A 3 22.45 -41.24 -28.25
C GLN A 3 23.05 -40.36 -27.14
N LEU A 4 24.31 -39.89 -27.29
CA LEU A 4 24.95 -38.98 -26.33
C LEU A 4 24.51 -37.52 -26.54
N ALA A 5 24.11 -37.14 -27.76
CA ALA A 5 23.58 -35.81 -28.06
C ALA A 5 22.20 -35.59 -27.42
N GLY A 6 21.33 -36.61 -27.41
CA GLY A 6 20.04 -36.56 -26.72
C GLY A 6 20.17 -36.41 -25.20
N ALA A 7 21.08 -37.16 -24.56
CA ALA A 7 21.30 -37.08 -23.12
C ALA A 7 21.93 -35.74 -22.68
N ALA A 8 22.87 -35.18 -23.46
CA ALA A 8 23.43 -33.86 -23.20
C ALA A 8 22.41 -32.73 -23.40
N ALA A 9 21.53 -32.84 -24.41
CA ALA A 9 20.42 -31.91 -24.63
C ALA A 9 19.36 -31.98 -23.51
N ILE A 10 19.10 -33.17 -22.95
CA ILE A 10 18.21 -33.35 -21.80
C ILE A 10 18.85 -32.81 -20.51
N GLY A 11 20.16 -33.01 -20.30
CA GLY A 11 20.89 -32.45 -19.17
C GLY A 11 20.94 -30.91 -19.17
N GLY A 12 21.15 -30.30 -20.34
CA GLY A 12 21.11 -28.83 -20.51
C GLY A 12 19.71 -28.23 -20.29
N THR A 13 18.67 -28.87 -20.83
CA THR A 13 17.28 -28.39 -20.68
C THR A 13 16.74 -28.48 -19.25
N LEU A 14 17.21 -29.45 -18.45
CA LEU A 14 16.88 -29.54 -17.01
C LEU A 14 17.57 -28.43 -16.18
N LEU A 15 18.82 -28.10 -16.49
CA LEU A 15 19.53 -26.97 -15.87
C LEU A 15 18.87 -25.62 -16.19
N ASP A 16 18.47 -25.42 -17.45
CA ASP A 16 17.78 -24.20 -17.89
C ASP A 16 16.37 -24.06 -17.27
N ALA A 17 15.65 -25.18 -17.13
CA ALA A 17 14.36 -25.23 -16.44
C ALA A 17 14.50 -24.91 -14.94
N GLY A 18 15.52 -25.48 -14.28
CA GLY A 18 15.84 -25.19 -12.89
C GLY A 18 16.20 -23.71 -12.65
N GLY A 19 17.04 -23.13 -13.51
CA GLY A 19 17.40 -21.72 -13.48
C GLY A 19 16.21 -20.78 -13.66
N THR A 20 15.28 -21.13 -14.55
CA THR A 20 14.05 -20.36 -14.80
C THR A 20 13.10 -20.36 -13.59
N ILE A 21 12.97 -21.50 -12.90
CA ILE A 21 12.16 -21.59 -11.67
C ILE A 21 12.79 -20.78 -10.55
N LEU A 22 14.12 -20.87 -10.38
CA LEU A 22 14.84 -20.17 -9.32
C LEU A 22 14.74 -18.65 -9.50
N SER A 23 14.97 -18.15 -10.72
CA SER A 23 14.86 -16.73 -11.05
C SER A 23 13.43 -16.20 -10.85
N SER A 24 12.42 -16.96 -11.26
CA SER A 24 11.01 -16.61 -11.06
C SER A 24 10.64 -16.57 -9.57
N ARG A 25 11.20 -17.47 -8.75
CA ARG A 25 11.01 -17.46 -7.29
C ARG A 25 11.66 -16.23 -6.65
N ALA A 26 12.86 -15.85 -7.08
CA ALA A 26 13.54 -14.65 -6.62
C ALA A 26 12.73 -13.40 -6.98
N GLN A 27 12.32 -13.25 -8.25
CA GLN A 27 11.50 -12.12 -8.70
C GLN A 27 10.16 -12.04 -7.95
N ALA A 28 9.51 -13.18 -7.71
CA ALA A 28 8.29 -13.21 -6.92
C ALA A 28 8.50 -12.87 -5.44
N LYS A 29 9.68 -13.16 -4.86
CA LYS A 29 10.04 -12.72 -3.51
C LYS A 29 10.19 -11.20 -3.47
N ASP A 30 10.79 -10.62 -4.50
CA ASP A 30 11.01 -9.17 -4.61
C ASP A 30 9.70 -8.41 -4.73
N LEU A 31 8.79 -8.87 -5.58
CA LEU A 31 7.44 -8.32 -5.70
C LEU A 31 6.66 -8.39 -4.37
N LYS A 32 6.83 -9.47 -3.59
CA LYS A 32 6.24 -9.57 -2.25
C LYS A 32 6.87 -8.59 -1.26
N ARG A 33 8.18 -8.34 -1.36
CA ARG A 33 8.85 -7.33 -0.53
C ARG A 33 8.33 -5.93 -0.84
N GLN A 34 8.18 -5.59 -2.12
CA GLN A 34 7.57 -4.34 -2.55
C GLN A 34 6.13 -4.21 -2.05
N ALA A 35 5.34 -5.30 -2.10
CA ALA A 35 4.01 -5.29 -1.52
C ALA A 35 4.01 -4.98 -0.02
N GLY A 36 4.92 -5.58 0.75
CA GLY A 36 5.06 -5.29 2.18
C GLY A 36 5.40 -3.81 2.44
N GLN A 37 6.33 -3.23 1.67
CA GLN A 37 6.67 -1.81 1.79
C GLN A 37 5.47 -0.88 1.52
N LEU A 38 4.59 -1.27 0.58
CA LEU A 38 3.36 -0.53 0.30
C LEU A 38 2.34 -0.67 1.44
N ASP A 39 2.23 -1.84 2.06
CA ASP A 39 1.37 -2.00 3.24
C ASP A 39 1.88 -1.16 4.42
N ASP A 40 3.21 -1.09 4.61
CA ASP A 40 3.84 -0.25 5.64
C ASP A 40 3.53 1.24 5.36
N GLN A 41 3.67 1.69 4.11
CA GLN A 41 3.28 3.04 3.70
C GLN A 41 1.80 3.34 3.95
N ALA A 42 0.91 2.38 3.68
CA ALA A 42 -0.51 2.52 3.97
C ALA A 42 -0.76 2.72 5.48
N GLY A 43 -0.07 1.96 6.32
CA GLY A 43 -0.12 2.09 7.78
C GLY A 43 0.38 3.45 8.26
N ASP A 44 1.52 3.90 7.73
CA ASP A 44 2.11 5.20 8.07
C ASP A 44 1.20 6.37 7.65
N THR A 45 0.56 6.28 6.48
CA THR A 45 -0.40 7.29 6.00
C THR A 45 -1.65 7.35 6.88
N ARG A 46 -2.19 6.21 7.33
CA ARG A 46 -3.30 6.21 8.30
C ARG A 46 -2.88 6.81 9.64
N ALA A 47 -1.69 6.48 10.11
CA ALA A 47 -1.18 7.01 11.37
C ALA A 47 -0.92 8.52 11.28
N SER A 48 -0.39 9.01 10.16
CA SER A 48 -0.15 10.44 9.94
C SER A 48 -1.46 11.22 9.83
N SER A 49 -2.48 10.69 9.15
CA SER A 49 -3.79 11.33 9.03
C SER A 49 -4.51 11.40 10.37
N GLN A 50 -4.41 10.37 11.20
CA GLN A 50 -4.92 10.41 12.58
C GLN A 50 -4.22 11.47 13.43
N ARG A 51 -2.92 11.67 13.27
CA ARG A 51 -2.18 12.74 13.97
C ARG A 51 -2.63 14.12 13.49
N ALA A 52 -2.75 14.32 12.18
CA ALA A 52 -3.25 15.56 11.59
C ALA A 52 -4.66 15.89 12.11
N ALA A 53 -5.56 14.92 12.13
CA ALA A 53 -6.92 15.08 12.64
C ALA A 53 -6.97 15.49 14.13
N ARG A 54 -6.08 14.94 14.95
CA ARG A 54 -5.95 15.37 16.36
C ARG A 54 -5.45 16.79 16.48
N GLU A 55 -4.55 17.23 15.60
CA GLU A 55 -4.04 18.59 15.60
C GLU A 55 -5.12 19.58 15.15
N GLU A 56 -5.93 19.28 14.13
CA GLU A 56 -7.08 20.12 13.73
C GLU A 56 -8.07 20.30 14.88
N ARG A 57 -8.43 19.22 15.58
CA ARG A 57 -9.26 19.31 16.80
C ARG A 57 -8.60 20.11 17.92
N ARG A 58 -7.28 20.08 18.02
CA ARG A 58 -6.54 20.86 19.02
C ARG A 58 -6.54 22.34 18.66
N GLN A 59 -6.32 22.67 17.38
CA GLN A 59 -6.38 24.04 16.89
C GLN A 59 -7.76 24.66 17.07
N ALA A 60 -8.84 23.91 16.76
CA ALA A 60 -10.21 24.35 16.99
C ALA A 60 -10.48 24.68 18.46
N ARG A 61 -10.05 23.82 19.39
CA ARG A 61 -10.16 24.07 20.83
C ARG A 61 -9.36 25.28 21.31
N LEU A 62 -8.18 25.51 20.73
CA LEU A 62 -7.38 26.69 21.05
C LEU A 62 -8.01 27.97 20.47
N ALA A 63 -8.58 27.90 19.28
CA ALA A 63 -9.32 28.99 18.66
C ALA A 63 -10.58 29.34 19.46
N SER A 64 -11.36 28.34 19.88
CA SER A 64 -12.54 28.56 20.73
C SER A 64 -12.16 29.16 22.08
N SER A 65 -11.10 28.66 22.73
CA SER A 65 -10.58 29.22 23.98
C SER A 65 -10.13 30.68 23.84
N ARG A 66 -9.47 31.03 22.72
CA ARG A 66 -9.08 32.41 22.43
C ARG A 66 -10.30 33.29 22.16
N GLY A 67 -11.28 32.80 21.39
CA GLY A 67 -12.53 33.51 21.13
C GLY A 67 -13.27 33.85 22.43
N LEU A 68 -13.36 32.90 23.35
CA LEU A 68 -13.96 33.12 24.67
C LEU A 68 -13.19 34.15 25.50
N ALA A 69 -11.85 34.11 25.50
CA ALA A 69 -11.04 35.09 26.21
C ALA A 69 -11.21 36.52 25.65
N VAL A 70 -11.30 36.67 24.32
CA VAL A 70 -11.54 37.95 23.66
C VAL A 70 -12.95 38.47 23.97
N ALA A 71 -13.97 37.61 23.91
CA ALA A 71 -15.34 37.96 24.25
C ALA A 71 -15.45 38.45 25.70
N ALA A 72 -14.84 37.73 26.64
CA ALA A 72 -14.80 38.13 28.04
C ALA A 72 -14.09 39.49 28.24
N ALA A 73 -13.00 39.74 27.51
CA ALA A 73 -12.28 41.02 27.56
C ALA A 73 -13.06 42.20 26.95
N SER A 74 -13.93 41.95 25.96
CA SER A 74 -14.78 42.97 25.33
C SER A 74 -16.06 43.27 26.12
N GLY A 75 -16.26 42.63 27.28
CA GLY A 75 -17.47 42.76 28.09
C GLY A 75 -18.65 41.93 27.60
N GLY A 76 -18.46 41.11 26.56
CA GLY A 76 -19.42 40.10 26.13
C GLY A 76 -19.34 38.90 27.07
N GLY A 77 -20.43 38.57 27.74
CA GLY A 77 -20.46 37.41 28.64
C GLY A 77 -20.17 36.11 27.90
N ALA A 78 -19.52 35.14 28.55
CA ALA A 78 -19.30 33.80 27.99
C ALA A 78 -20.59 33.05 27.63
N SER A 79 -21.74 33.52 28.13
CA SER A 79 -23.09 33.03 27.87
C SER A 79 -23.85 33.86 26.83
N ASP A 80 -23.20 34.82 26.16
CA ASP A 80 -23.79 35.51 25.02
C ASP A 80 -24.04 34.51 23.87
N PRO A 81 -25.28 34.43 23.34
CA PRO A 81 -25.62 33.51 22.25
C PRO A 81 -24.70 33.63 21.03
N THR A 82 -24.21 34.82 20.72
CA THR A 82 -23.28 35.03 19.61
C THR A 82 -21.93 34.36 19.88
N VAL A 83 -21.42 34.45 21.11
CA VAL A 83 -20.15 33.81 21.51
C VAL A 83 -20.27 32.29 21.49
N VAL A 84 -21.38 31.75 22.01
CA VAL A 84 -21.65 30.30 22.01
C VAL A 84 -21.75 29.77 20.57
N ASN A 85 -22.47 30.48 19.68
CA ASN A 85 -22.58 30.07 18.29
C ASN A 85 -21.22 30.10 17.57
N MET A 86 -20.41 31.15 17.77
CA MET A 86 -19.06 31.21 17.19
C MET A 86 -18.16 30.06 17.67
N MET A 87 -18.25 29.67 18.94
CA MET A 87 -17.49 28.53 19.46
C MET A 87 -17.98 27.20 18.85
N ALA A 88 -19.30 27.02 18.74
CA ALA A 88 -19.88 25.83 18.11
C ALA A 88 -19.48 25.71 16.62
N ASP A 89 -19.46 26.82 15.89
CA ASP A 89 -19.01 26.87 14.49
C ASP A 89 -17.53 26.50 14.37
N LEU A 90 -16.67 27.02 15.25
CA LEU A 90 -15.24 26.70 15.28
C LEU A 90 -14.99 25.21 15.58
N GLU A 91 -15.73 24.64 16.53
CA GLU A 91 -15.63 23.21 16.83
C GLU A 91 -16.14 22.34 15.68
N GLY A 92 -17.25 22.74 15.05
CA GLY A 92 -17.80 22.07 13.86
C GLY A 92 -16.82 22.10 12.68
N GLU A 93 -16.21 23.26 12.42
CA GLU A 93 -15.20 23.40 11.37
C GLU A 93 -13.93 22.57 11.69
N GLY A 94 -13.50 22.56 12.95
CA GLY A 94 -12.39 21.73 13.41
C GLY A 94 -12.62 20.24 13.20
N GLU A 95 -13.82 19.75 13.54
CA GLU A 95 -14.18 18.34 13.33
C GLU A 95 -14.29 18.02 11.84
N TYR A 96 -14.87 18.91 11.03
CA TYR A 96 -14.93 18.74 9.58
C TYR A 96 -13.52 18.62 8.96
N ARG A 97 -12.58 19.49 9.35
CA ARG A 97 -11.19 19.42 8.88
C ARG A 97 -10.50 18.14 9.35
N ALA A 98 -10.74 17.73 10.60
CA ALA A 98 -10.20 16.50 11.15
C ALA A 98 -10.67 15.26 10.37
N LEU A 99 -11.97 15.17 10.09
CA LEU A 99 -12.56 14.09 9.29
C LEU A 99 -12.07 14.12 7.85
N SER A 100 -11.91 15.31 7.26
CA SER A 100 -11.37 15.48 5.91
C SER A 100 -9.94 14.94 5.82
N ALA A 101 -9.07 15.29 6.79
CA ALA A 101 -7.71 14.79 6.87
C ALA A 101 -7.66 13.26 7.02
N MET A 102 -8.53 12.68 7.86
CA MET A 102 -8.65 11.22 8.00
C MET A 102 -9.08 10.56 6.69
N TYR A 103 -10.07 11.13 6.01
CA TYR A 103 -10.60 10.60 4.75
C TYR A 103 -9.57 10.62 3.63
N GLU A 104 -8.81 11.71 3.51
CA GLU A 104 -7.72 11.83 2.54
C GLU A 104 -6.65 10.77 2.79
N GLY A 105 -6.20 10.63 4.05
CA GLY A 105 -5.24 9.59 4.43
C GLY A 105 -5.76 8.18 4.19
N GLU A 106 -7.03 7.88 4.49
CA GLU A 106 -7.61 6.55 4.23
C GLU A 106 -7.72 6.25 2.74
N THR A 107 -8.01 7.27 1.93
CA THR A 107 -8.07 7.11 0.47
C THR A 107 -6.68 6.80 -0.10
N GLN A 108 -5.65 7.51 0.35
CA GLN A 108 -4.27 7.25 -0.05
C GLN A 108 -3.76 5.89 0.47
N ALA A 109 -4.09 5.51 1.72
CA ALA A 109 -3.76 4.19 2.26
C ALA A 109 -4.39 3.05 1.42
N ARG A 110 -5.65 3.20 1.01
CA ARG A 110 -6.33 2.23 0.13
C ARG A 110 -5.66 2.11 -1.24
N GLN A 111 -5.10 3.19 -1.78
CA GLN A 111 -4.33 3.13 -3.02
C GLN A 111 -3.07 2.26 -2.85
N TYR A 112 -2.30 2.48 -1.78
CA TYR A 112 -1.14 1.64 -1.47
C TYR A 112 -1.50 0.18 -1.25
N GLU A 113 -2.61 -0.11 -0.57
CA GLU A 113 -3.10 -1.49 -0.38
C GLU A 113 -3.50 -2.14 -1.72
N ALA A 114 -4.15 -1.39 -2.62
CA ALA A 114 -4.50 -1.87 -3.94
C ALA A 114 -3.25 -2.19 -4.77
N GLU A 115 -2.23 -1.33 -4.73
CA GLU A 115 -0.93 -1.57 -5.35
C GLU A 115 -0.22 -2.78 -4.74
N ALA A 116 -0.23 -2.91 -3.42
CA ALA A 116 0.35 -4.06 -2.73
C ALA A 116 -0.33 -5.37 -3.15
N GLN A 117 -1.65 -5.37 -3.28
CA GLN A 117 -2.40 -6.51 -3.80
C GLN A 117 -2.06 -6.81 -5.26
N ALA A 118 -1.87 -5.78 -6.10
CA ALA A 118 -1.42 -5.96 -7.47
C ALA A 118 -0.03 -6.62 -7.53
N ARG A 119 0.94 -6.16 -6.74
CA ARG A 119 2.28 -6.77 -6.62
C ARG A 119 2.23 -8.21 -6.14
N ARG A 120 1.36 -8.53 -5.18
CA ARG A 120 1.14 -9.91 -4.71
C ARG A 120 0.56 -10.80 -5.81
N LYS A 121 -0.37 -10.30 -6.62
CA LYS A 121 -0.92 -11.02 -7.79
C LYS A 121 0.16 -11.23 -8.85
N GLU A 122 0.95 -10.19 -9.15
CA GLU A 122 2.10 -10.25 -10.05
C GLU A 122 3.11 -11.31 -9.60
N ALA A 123 3.44 -11.37 -8.31
CA ALA A 123 4.31 -12.39 -7.75
C ALA A 123 3.78 -13.82 -7.95
N LYS A 124 2.47 -14.04 -7.82
CA LYS A 124 1.84 -15.35 -8.09
C LYS A 124 1.92 -15.69 -9.58
N ASN A 125 1.69 -14.71 -10.45
CA ASN A 125 1.74 -14.88 -11.89
C ASN A 125 3.17 -15.20 -12.37
N VAL A 126 4.19 -14.51 -11.86
CA VAL A 126 5.60 -14.79 -12.16
C VAL A 126 5.98 -16.22 -11.76
N LYS A 127 5.58 -16.69 -10.56
CA LYS A 127 5.83 -18.07 -10.15
C LYS A 127 5.18 -19.08 -11.09
N ARG A 128 3.93 -18.84 -11.47
CA ARG A 128 3.20 -19.70 -12.41
C ARG A 128 3.86 -19.69 -13.78
N ALA A 129 4.17 -18.53 -14.33
CA ALA A 129 4.85 -18.37 -15.61
C ALA A 129 6.21 -19.08 -15.62
N GLY A 130 6.99 -18.97 -14.53
CA GLY A 130 8.25 -19.69 -14.37
C GLY A 130 8.09 -21.21 -14.41
N LEU A 131 7.09 -21.75 -13.72
CA LEU A 131 6.77 -23.18 -13.74
C LEU A 131 6.28 -23.64 -15.12
N PHE A 132 5.41 -22.86 -15.78
CA PHE A 132 4.94 -23.15 -17.12
C PHE A 132 6.08 -23.13 -18.14
N LYS A 133 6.97 -22.13 -18.07
CA LYS A 133 8.14 -22.01 -18.96
C LYS A 133 9.13 -23.14 -18.73
N ALA A 134 9.38 -23.51 -17.48
CA ALA A 134 10.21 -24.67 -17.16
C ALA A 134 9.60 -25.97 -17.69
N GLY A 135 8.28 -26.17 -17.53
CA GLY A 135 7.57 -27.32 -18.08
C GLY A 135 7.58 -27.37 -19.60
N SER A 136 7.42 -26.23 -20.28
CA SER A 136 7.47 -26.17 -21.74
C SER A 136 8.89 -26.35 -22.29
N THR A 137 9.92 -25.86 -21.59
CA THR A 137 11.33 -26.14 -21.92
C THR A 137 11.64 -27.63 -21.80
N ILE A 138 11.15 -28.29 -20.74
CA ILE A 138 11.32 -29.75 -20.59
C ILE A 138 10.56 -30.51 -21.70
N LEU A 139 9.30 -30.14 -21.97
CA LEU A 139 8.48 -30.81 -22.99
C LEU A 139 9.05 -30.64 -24.41
N SER A 140 9.52 -29.44 -24.75
CA SER A 140 10.15 -29.16 -26.05
C SER A 140 11.54 -29.77 -26.20
N GLY A 141 12.29 -29.90 -25.09
CA GLY A 141 13.53 -30.68 -25.05
C GLY A 141 13.27 -32.16 -25.30
N ALA A 142 12.23 -32.72 -24.67
CA ALA A 142 11.82 -34.10 -24.88
C ALA A 142 11.32 -34.34 -26.32
N SER A 143 10.45 -33.48 -26.85
CA SER A 143 9.93 -33.66 -28.22
C SER A 143 11.03 -33.61 -29.28
N LYS A 144 12.06 -32.77 -29.11
CA LYS A 144 13.25 -32.74 -29.98
C LYS A 144 14.17 -33.94 -29.83
N ALA A 145 14.10 -34.67 -28.72
CA ALA A 145 14.88 -35.88 -28.49
C ALA A 145 14.19 -37.15 -29.02
N PHE A 146 12.86 -37.11 -29.19
CA PHE A 146 12.03 -38.22 -29.69
C PHE A 146 11.56 -38.07 -31.14
N ALA A 147 11.75 -36.91 -31.76
CA ALA A 147 11.55 -36.66 -33.19
C ALA A 147 12.89 -36.75 -33.94
#